data_AF-A0A8T9CAU7-F1
#
_entry.id   AF-A0A8T9CAU7-F1
#
_cell.length_a   1.000
_cell.length_b   1.000
_cell.length_c   1.000
_cell.angle_alpha   90.00
_cell.angle_beta   90.00
_cell.angle_gamma   90.00
#
_symmetry.space_group_name_H-M   'P 1'
#
loop_
_entity.id
_entity.type
_entity.pdbx_description
1 polymer ?
#
loop_
_entity_poly.entity_id
_entity_poly.type
_entity_poly.pdbx_seq_one_letter_code
_entity_poly.pdbx_strand_id
1 'polypeptide(L)'
;MPRYWDFSLDNTEDSFPNSPLFNEVYGFGGNGPYIQNVSALEPQTPTLIPGRTGGGCVDSGPFANLTVPMGLGFSTTYTPHCMRRDFSPELVSLALSDSMIQAA
;
A
#
# COMPACT_ATOMS: atom_id res chain seq x y z
N MET A 1 -8.39 9.02 22.27
CA MET A 1 -9.15 7.99 21.53
C MET A 1 -8.24 7.40 20.47
N PRO A 2 -8.25 6.08 20.22
CA PRO A 2 -7.46 5.48 19.15
C PRO A 2 -7.97 5.97 17.79
N ARG A 3 -7.04 6.19 16.85
CA ARG A 3 -7.38 6.51 15.45
C ARG A 3 -7.56 5.20 14.67
N TYR A 4 -8.54 5.16 13.78
CA TYR A 4 -8.79 4.05 12.87
C TYR A 4 -8.89 4.57 11.43
N TRP A 5 -8.72 3.68 10.46
CA TRP A 5 -8.97 3.99 9.05
C TRP A 5 -10.38 3.52 8.68
N ASP A 6 -11.25 4.47 8.37
CA ASP A 6 -12.56 4.19 7.78
C ASP A 6 -12.40 4.07 6.26
N PHE A 7 -12.14 2.84 5.80
CA PHE A 7 -11.88 2.58 4.39
C PHE A 7 -13.10 2.81 3.49
N SER A 8 -14.31 2.92 4.05
CA SER A 8 -15.52 3.22 3.27
C SER A 8 -15.51 4.63 2.67
N LEU A 9 -14.69 5.53 3.21
CA LEU A 9 -14.51 6.89 2.68
C LEU A 9 -13.49 6.97 1.54
N ASP A 10 -12.71 5.91 1.35
CA ASP A 10 -11.55 5.84 0.44
C ASP A 10 -11.67 4.62 -0.50
N ASN A 11 -12.89 4.19 -0.83
CA ASN A 11 -13.16 2.91 -1.50
C ASN A 11 -13.34 3.00 -3.02
N THR A 12 -12.99 4.14 -3.63
CA THR A 12 -13.02 4.33 -5.08
C THR A 12 -11.61 4.54 -5.63
N GLU A 13 -11.45 4.38 -6.95
CA GLU A 13 -10.14 4.57 -7.58
C GLU A 13 -9.58 5.98 -7.37
N ASP A 14 -10.46 6.99 -7.35
CA ASP A 14 -10.09 8.39 -7.17
C ASP A 14 -9.90 8.77 -5.69
N SER A 15 -10.73 8.25 -4.79
CA SER A 15 -10.67 8.61 -3.37
C SER A 15 -9.48 7.97 -2.66
N PHE A 16 -9.19 6.71 -2.97
CA PHE A 16 -8.14 5.93 -2.32
C PHE A 16 -6.76 6.61 -2.29
N PRO A 17 -6.16 7.00 -3.44
CA PRO A 17 -4.84 7.65 -3.43
C PRO A 17 -4.86 9.03 -2.76
N ASN A 18 -6.03 9.66 -2.63
CA ASN A 18 -6.22 10.98 -2.03
C ASN A 18 -6.62 10.91 -0.54
N SER A 19 -6.69 9.71 0.05
CA SER A 19 -6.99 9.53 1.46
C SER A 19 -6.06 10.37 2.35
N PRO A 20 -6.57 11.05 3.40
CA PRO A 20 -5.74 11.71 4.39
C PRO A 20 -4.73 10.76 5.07
N LEU A 21 -5.00 9.45 5.03
CA LEU A 21 -4.10 8.42 5.53
C LEU A 21 -2.77 8.41 4.78
N PHE A 22 -2.76 8.74 3.48
CA PHE A 22 -1.57 8.75 2.64
C PHE A 22 -0.96 10.14 2.46
N ASN A 23 -1.43 11.12 3.24
CA ASN A 23 -0.85 12.46 3.25
C ASN A 23 0.61 12.45 3.72
N GLU A 24 1.44 13.27 3.08
CA GLU A 24 2.88 13.32 3.34
C GLU A 24 3.25 13.99 4.67
N VAL A 25 2.39 14.81 5.26
CA VAL A 25 2.71 15.55 6.49
C VAL A 25 1.96 14.97 7.68
N TYR A 26 0.66 14.74 7.52
CA TYR A 26 -0.23 14.33 8.60
C TYR A 26 -0.64 12.86 8.55
N GLY A 27 -0.24 12.14 7.49
CA GLY A 27 -0.54 10.73 7.26
C GLY A 27 0.68 9.82 7.38
N PHE A 28 0.65 8.71 6.65
CA PHE A 28 1.64 7.64 6.65
C PHE A 28 2.53 7.61 5.41
N GLY A 29 2.59 8.72 4.67
CA GLY A 29 3.31 8.84 3.40
C GLY A 29 2.56 8.18 2.23
N GLY A 30 2.89 8.62 1.02
CA GLY A 30 2.19 8.25 -0.21
C GLY A 30 2.52 6.86 -0.75
N ASN A 31 2.34 6.71 -2.05
CA ASN A 31 2.70 5.50 -2.79
C ASN A 31 4.22 5.40 -3.00
N GLY A 32 4.72 4.21 -3.32
CA GLY A 32 6.07 4.08 -3.89
C GLY A 32 6.08 4.39 -5.39
N PRO A 33 7.25 4.68 -6.00
CA PRO A 33 7.35 4.87 -7.43
C PRO A 33 6.94 3.60 -8.19
N TYR A 34 6.33 3.78 -9.36
CA TYR A 34 5.84 2.67 -10.18
C TYR A 34 6.97 1.74 -10.64
N ILE A 35 6.77 0.44 -10.43
CA ILE A 35 7.66 -0.60 -10.94
C ILE A 35 6.86 -1.55 -11.83
N GLN A 36 7.11 -1.43 -13.14
CA GLN A 36 6.46 -2.23 -14.16
C GLN A 36 6.79 -3.72 -14.02
N ASN A 37 8.06 -4.06 -13.87
CA ASN A 37 8.50 -5.44 -13.72
C ASN A 37 8.83 -5.76 -12.26
N VAL A 38 7.96 -6.53 -11.62
CA VAL A 38 8.13 -6.96 -10.23
C VAL A 38 8.60 -8.40 -10.07
N SER A 39 8.97 -9.09 -11.15
CA SER A 39 9.37 -10.50 -11.09
C SER A 39 10.60 -10.76 -10.22
N ALA A 40 11.42 -9.73 -9.99
CA ALA A 40 12.61 -9.80 -9.13
C ALA A 40 12.34 -9.37 -7.67
N LEU A 41 11.10 -9.02 -7.32
CA LEU A 41 10.75 -8.61 -5.97
C LEU A 41 10.24 -9.80 -5.17
N GLU A 42 10.46 -9.83 -3.86
CA GLU A 42 9.90 -10.86 -2.99
C GLU A 42 9.09 -10.20 -1.86
N PRO A 43 8.00 -10.84 -1.38
CA PRO A 43 7.40 -12.06 -1.90
C PRO A 43 6.59 -11.84 -3.18
N GLN A 44 6.61 -12.80 -4.11
CA GLN A 44 5.70 -12.82 -5.26
C GLN A 44 4.33 -13.44 -4.89
N THR A 45 3.26 -12.92 -5.48
CA THR A 45 1.93 -13.57 -5.46
C THR A 45 1.70 -14.29 -6.81
N PRO A 46 1.04 -15.46 -6.84
CA PRO A 46 0.72 -16.15 -8.08
C PRO A 46 -0.34 -15.42 -8.92
N THR A 47 -1.01 -14.42 -8.34
CA THR A 47 -2.10 -13.67 -8.98
C THR A 47 -1.59 -12.32 -9.47
N LEU A 48 -1.97 -11.97 -10.70
CA LEU A 48 -1.73 -10.63 -11.23
C LEU A 48 -2.64 -9.64 -10.49
N ILE A 49 -2.03 -8.64 -9.85
CA ILE A 49 -2.76 -7.54 -9.23
C ILE A 49 -3.00 -6.46 -10.29
N PRO A 50 -4.26 -6.11 -10.60
CA PRO A 50 -4.59 -5.14 -11.64
C PRO A 50 -4.35 -3.70 -11.16
N GLY A 51 -4.45 -2.70 -12.04
CA GLY A 51 -4.39 -1.27 -11.69
C GLY A 51 -3.23 -0.78 -10.82
N ARG A 52 -2.09 -1.49 -10.78
CA ARG A 52 -0.94 -1.10 -9.94
C ARG A 52 -0.34 0.22 -10.38
N THR A 53 0.02 1.05 -9.42
CA THR A 53 0.57 2.40 -9.65
C THR A 53 1.86 2.66 -8.89
N GLY A 54 2.35 1.70 -8.09
CA GLY A 54 3.58 1.84 -7.31
C GLY A 54 4.47 0.61 -7.37
N GLY A 55 5.00 0.22 -6.21
CA GLY A 55 5.87 -0.95 -6.05
C GLY A 55 7.25 -0.64 -5.50
N GLY A 56 7.69 0.62 -5.57
CA GLY A 56 8.96 1.06 -5.01
C GLY A 56 8.91 1.38 -3.51
N CYS A 57 10.02 1.91 -3.01
CA CYS A 57 10.11 2.43 -1.64
C CYS A 57 9.18 3.64 -1.47
N VAL A 58 8.51 3.75 -0.34
CA VAL A 58 7.86 5.01 0.06
C VAL A 58 8.96 6.05 0.27
N ASP A 59 8.92 7.15 -0.48
CA ASP A 59 9.94 8.19 -0.49
C ASP A 59 9.44 9.53 0.10
N SER A 60 8.16 9.61 0.48
CA SER A 60 7.57 10.78 1.11
C SER A 60 6.91 10.50 2.47
N GLY A 61 6.84 11.56 3.29
CA GLY A 61 6.24 11.58 4.60
C GLY A 61 6.99 10.89 5.74
N PRO A 62 6.35 10.70 6.91
CA PRO A 62 7.05 10.38 8.16
C PRO A 62 7.80 9.04 8.14
N PHE A 63 7.49 8.17 7.19
CA PHE A 63 8.06 6.83 7.07
C PHE A 63 8.98 6.65 5.85
N ALA A 64 9.29 7.72 5.11
CA ALA A 64 10.15 7.66 3.91
C ALA A 64 11.53 7.05 4.20
N ASN A 65 12.10 7.35 5.36
CA ASN A 65 13.42 6.85 5.79
C ASN A 65 13.33 5.69 6.78
N LEU A 66 12.16 5.04 6.89
CA LEU A 66 12.01 3.87 7.75
C LEU A 66 12.79 2.68 7.15
N THR A 67 13.73 2.16 7.93
CA THR A 67 14.39 0.88 7.62
C THR A 67 13.63 -0.24 8.31
N VAL A 68 13.03 -1.12 7.53
CA VAL A 68 12.40 -2.36 7.98
C VAL A 68 13.51 -3.42 8.16
N PRO A 69 13.77 -3.90 9.38
CA PRO A 69 14.96 -4.71 9.67
C PRO A 69 14.80 -6.21 9.38
N MET A 70 13.57 -6.70 9.18
CA MET A 70 13.23 -8.12 9.09
C MET A 70 12.12 -8.33 8.05
N GLY A 71 11.91 -9.56 7.62
CA GLY A 71 10.83 -9.93 6.69
C GLY A 71 11.34 -10.30 5.29
N LEU A 72 10.53 -9.96 4.28
CA LEU A 72 10.47 -10.61 2.96
C LEU A 72 9.97 -12.06 3.08
N GLY A 73 8.65 -12.23 2.99
CA GLY A 73 7.98 -13.50 3.25
C GLY A 73 8.00 -13.86 4.74
N PHE A 74 8.33 -15.12 5.05
CA PHE A 74 8.35 -15.66 6.42
C PHE A 74 9.71 -15.55 7.13
N SER A 75 10.69 -14.85 6.53
CA SER A 75 12.03 -14.73 7.10
C SER A 75 12.06 -13.83 8.33
N THR A 76 12.73 -14.28 9.39
CA THR A 76 13.04 -13.49 10.59
C THR A 76 14.50 -13.03 10.64
N THR A 77 15.28 -13.33 9.60
CA THR A 77 16.68 -12.89 9.46
C THR A 77 16.74 -11.37 9.34
N TYR A 78 17.80 -10.77 9.88
CA TYR A 78 18.07 -9.35 9.72
C TYR A 78 18.38 -9.02 8.25
N THR A 79 17.47 -8.31 7.60
CA THR A 79 17.52 -7.93 6.18
C THR A 79 17.02 -6.49 6.04
N PRO A 80 17.84 -5.46 6.35
CA PRO A 80 17.39 -4.08 6.33
C PRO A 80 16.98 -3.64 4.91
N HIS A 81 15.75 -3.15 4.76
CA HIS A 81 15.20 -2.63 3.49
C HIS A 81 14.22 -1.48 3.75
N CYS A 82 13.81 -0.78 2.69
CA CYS A 82 12.79 0.28 2.78
C CYS A 82 11.37 -0.31 2.90
N MET A 83 10.43 0.45 3.48
CA MET A 83 9.00 0.15 3.31
C MET A 83 8.61 0.38 1.85
N ARG A 84 7.96 -0.59 1.22
CA ARG A 84 7.45 -0.47 -0.15
C ARG A 84 5.93 -0.40 -0.15
N ARG A 85 5.38 0.35 -1.09
CA ARG A 85 3.93 0.48 -1.25
C ARG A 85 3.55 0.49 -2.71
N ASP A 86 2.45 -0.17 -3.00
CA ASP A 86 1.95 -0.35 -4.36
C ASP A 86 0.44 -0.23 -4.37
N PHE A 87 -0.05 0.99 -4.54
CA PHE A 87 -1.48 1.20 -4.68
C PHE A 87 -2.01 0.52 -5.94
N SER A 88 -3.10 -0.21 -5.75
CA SER A 88 -3.96 -0.72 -6.80
C SER A 88 -5.36 -0.15 -6.59
N PRO A 89 -5.65 1.06 -7.10
CA PRO A 89 -6.96 1.68 -6.95
C PRO A 89 -8.07 0.82 -7.55
N GLU A 90 -7.80 0.12 -8.65
CA GLU A 90 -8.72 -0.85 -9.26
C GLU A 90 -9.05 -2.02 -8.32
N LEU A 91 -8.05 -2.60 -7.63
CA LEU A 91 -8.34 -3.65 -6.65
C LEU A 91 -9.13 -3.10 -5.44
N VAL A 92 -8.85 -1.86 -5.03
CA VAL A 92 -9.59 -1.19 -3.96
C VAL A 92 -11.05 -1.00 -4.34
N SER A 93 -11.35 -0.49 -5.54
CA SER A 93 -12.72 -0.27 -6.00
C SER A 93 -13.52 -1.57 -6.11
N LEU A 94 -12.84 -2.69 -6.40
CA LEU A 94 -13.45 -4.02 -6.40
C LEU A 94 -13.68 -4.56 -4.98
N ALA A 95 -12.61 -4.64 -4.18
CA ALA A 95 -12.60 -5.33 -2.89
C ALA A 95 -13.30 -4.55 -1.77
N LEU A 96 -13.31 -3.21 -1.86
CA LEU A 96 -13.88 -2.32 -0.85
C LEU A 96 -15.15 -1.62 -1.36
N SER A 97 -15.72 -2.04 -2.49
CA SER A 97 -16.99 -1.48 -2.98
C SER A 97 -18.08 -1.54 -1.91
N ASP A 98 -18.99 -0.56 -1.92
CA ASP A 98 -20.10 -0.48 -0.95
C ASP A 98 -20.89 -1.78 -0.82
N SER A 99 -21.06 -2.51 -1.92
CA SER A 99 -21.72 -3.82 -1.94
C SER A 99 -20.95 -4.89 -1.15
N MET A 100 -19.61 -4.87 -1.21
CA MET A 100 -18.76 -5.76 -0.40
C MET A 100 -18.76 -5.34 1.07
N ILE A 101 -18.73 -4.04 1.35
CA ILE A 101 -18.79 -3.52 2.72
C ILE A 101 -20.10 -3.90 3.40
N GLN A 102 -21.24 -3.76 2.72
CA GLN A 102 -22.56 -4.09 3.26
C GLN A 102 -22.79 -5.59 3.44
N ALA A 103 -22.01 -6.43 2.75
CA ALA A 103 -22.11 -7.89 2.83
C ALA A 103 -21.27 -8.51 3.95
N ALA A 104 -20.40 -7.74 4.61
CA ALA A 104 -19.51 -8.16 5.69
C ALA A 104 -20.18 -8.06 7.08
#